data_AF-A0A7R9V493-F1
#
_entry.id   AF-A0A7R9V493-F1
#
_cell.length_a   1.000
_cell.length_b   1.000
_cell.length_c   1.000
_cell.angle_alpha   90.00
_cell.angle_beta   90.00
_cell.angle_gamma   90.00
#
_symmetry.space_group_name_H-M   'P 1'
#
loop_
_entity.id
_entity.type
_entity.pdbx_description
1 polymer ?
#
loop_
_entity_poly.entity_id
_entity_poly.type
_entity_poly.pdbx_seq_one_letter_code
_entity_poly.pdbx_strand_id
1 'polypeptide(L)'
;GAGAAATYIVWRSLHSAASLLAYMHGPELNDSVLLGASAALVAAVAIYSRSHFVLSTSVVYNAAVQQLSASAAVREVLGTPVVARTVRVASLSGGGLRLKDLRVKTCKPRLTMAFEVAGPQQSGMVAVEARKKRGRHVLTMLAVDVVPHGSLAAPPHAKQKRQQLAGAARLFLEGNEKLYSRTQPLLESLRSPLKHSADMQAVYDREDEQEDELDRLAVPVSSDGSRAGGARNITLQGLLSQASAAGRKVWGRWQRPPAREQEQSSPVKPPRAST
;
A
#
# COMPACT_ATOMS: atom_id res chain seq x y z
N GLY A 1 26.41 -11.90 -13.15
CA GLY A 1 26.46 -10.82 -14.16
C GLY A 1 26.33 -9.44 -13.53
N ALA A 2 25.11 -8.98 -13.24
CA ALA A 2 24.84 -7.60 -12.80
C ALA A 2 25.46 -7.22 -11.44
N GLY A 3 25.52 -8.15 -10.49
CA GLY A 3 26.15 -7.91 -9.17
C GLY A 3 27.63 -7.56 -9.28
N ALA A 4 28.41 -8.34 -10.04
CA ALA A 4 29.84 -8.09 -10.24
C ALA A 4 30.12 -6.74 -10.95
N ALA A 5 29.28 -6.37 -11.92
CA ALA A 5 29.39 -5.08 -12.59
C ALA A 5 29.12 -3.90 -11.65
N ALA A 6 28.10 -4.02 -10.78
CA ALA A 6 27.81 -3.01 -9.76
C ALA A 6 28.96 -2.87 -8.76
N THR A 7 29.50 -3.99 -8.26
CA THR A 7 30.65 -4.00 -7.35
C THR A 7 31.89 -3.38 -8.01
N TYR A 8 32.13 -3.66 -9.30
CA TYR A 8 33.23 -3.07 -10.05
C TYR A 8 33.08 -1.55 -10.20
N ILE A 9 31.88 -1.06 -10.52
CA ILE A 9 31.61 0.39 -10.62
C ILE A 9 31.83 1.07 -9.27
N VAL A 10 31.36 0.47 -8.18
CA VAL A 10 31.57 0.99 -6.82
C VAL A 10 33.06 1.03 -6.49
N TRP A 11 33.78 -0.07 -6.70
CA TRP A 11 35.23 -0.12 -6.49
C TRP A 11 35.98 0.92 -7.32
N ARG A 12 35.63 1.07 -8.61
CA ARG A 12 36.25 2.05 -9.52
C ARG A 12 36.01 3.47 -9.04
N SER A 13 34.79 3.77 -8.57
CA SER A 13 34.44 5.09 -8.03
C SER A 13 35.18 5.39 -6.71
N LEU A 14 35.31 4.39 -5.83
CA LEU A 14 36.05 4.51 -4.58
C LEU A 14 37.54 4.76 -4.84
N HIS A 15 38.13 3.99 -5.74
CA HIS A 15 39.54 4.13 -6.11
C HIS A 15 39.84 5.47 -6.77
N SER A 16 38.93 5.96 -7.63
CA SER A 16 39.07 7.27 -8.27
C SER A 16 38.90 8.44 -7.28
N ALA A 17 38.04 8.31 -6.27
CA ALA A 17 37.89 9.32 -5.22
C ALA A 17 39.12 9.34 -4.31
N ALA A 18 39.64 8.16 -3.95
CA ALA A 18 40.86 8.03 -3.17
C ALA A 18 42.07 8.64 -3.89
N SER A 19 42.22 8.40 -5.19
CA SER A 19 43.34 8.96 -5.97
C SER A 19 43.27 10.49 -6.13
N LEU A 20 42.07 11.06 -6.29
CA LEU A 20 41.89 12.52 -6.33
C LEU A 20 42.21 13.19 -4.99
N LEU A 21 41.82 12.57 -3.87
CA LEU A 21 42.12 13.09 -2.54
C LEU A 21 43.61 13.01 -2.21
N ALA A 22 44.28 11.91 -2.60
CA ALA A 22 45.72 11.75 -2.45
C ALA A 22 46.52 12.76 -3.30
N TYR A 23 46.02 13.12 -4.49
CA TYR A 23 46.64 14.13 -5.34
C TYR A 23 46.54 15.56 -4.76
N MET A 24 45.45 15.87 -4.06
CA MET A 24 45.17 17.22 -3.56
C MET A 24 45.83 17.57 -2.22
N HIS A 25 46.10 16.58 -1.35
CA HIS A 25 46.54 16.84 0.03
C HIS A 25 47.98 16.39 0.36
N GLY A 26 48.69 15.76 -0.58
CA GLY A 26 50.04 15.26 -0.32
C GLY A 26 50.08 14.14 0.75
N PRO A 27 51.28 13.70 1.18
CA PRO A 27 51.48 12.53 2.04
C PRO A 27 51.11 12.73 3.53
N GLU A 28 50.55 13.88 3.92
CA GLU A 28 50.31 14.21 5.33
C GLU A 28 48.98 13.69 5.90
N LEU A 29 48.13 13.07 5.09
CA LEU A 29 46.87 12.47 5.55
C LEU A 29 47.07 11.00 5.94
N ASN A 30 46.70 10.67 7.17
CA ASN A 30 46.61 9.30 7.65
C ASN A 30 45.62 8.48 6.80
N ASP A 31 45.97 7.23 6.49
CA ASP A 31 45.17 6.29 5.67
C ASP A 31 43.70 6.17 6.14
N SER A 32 43.46 6.34 7.44
CA SER A 32 42.14 6.30 8.06
C SER A 32 41.24 7.48 7.65
N VAL A 33 41.81 8.68 7.47
CA VAL A 33 41.06 9.88 7.06
C VAL A 33 40.69 9.79 5.58
N LEU A 34 41.60 9.27 4.74
CA LEU A 34 41.35 9.03 3.33
C LEU A 34 40.24 8.00 3.12
N LEU A 35 40.26 6.92 3.91
CA LEU A 35 39.22 5.90 3.88
C LEU A 35 37.87 6.46 4.37
N GLY A 36 37.88 7.28 5.43
CA GLY A 36 36.69 7.99 5.91
C GLY A 36 36.09 8.92 4.86
N ALA A 37 36.91 9.73 4.20
CA ALA A 37 36.47 10.69 3.18
C ALA A 37 35.90 10.00 1.94
N SER A 38 36.55 8.94 1.46
CA SER A 38 36.06 8.15 0.32
C SER A 38 34.75 7.42 0.65
N ALA A 39 34.61 6.85 1.85
CA ALA A 39 33.37 6.26 2.32
C ALA A 39 32.23 7.28 2.43
N ALA A 40 32.50 8.48 2.97
CA ALA A 40 31.53 9.56 3.07
C ALA A 40 31.04 10.04 1.68
N LEU A 41 31.95 10.13 0.70
CA LEU A 41 31.61 10.52 -0.67
C LEU A 41 30.73 9.46 -1.35
N VAL A 42 31.07 8.18 -1.20
CA VAL A 42 30.22 7.09 -1.72
C VAL A 42 28.85 7.08 -1.04
N ALA A 43 28.80 7.29 0.27
CA ALA A 43 27.54 7.40 1.01
C ALA A 43 26.70 8.59 0.52
N ALA A 44 27.31 9.76 0.31
CA ALA A 44 26.64 10.95 -0.21
C ALA A 44 26.07 10.70 -1.61
N VAL A 45 26.84 10.07 -2.51
CA VAL A 45 26.38 9.70 -3.86
C VAL A 45 25.26 8.66 -3.80
N ALA A 46 25.33 7.68 -2.90
CA ALA A 46 24.30 6.68 -2.72
C ALA A 46 22.99 7.30 -2.20
N ILE A 47 23.06 8.20 -1.22
CA ILE A 47 21.89 8.91 -0.69
C ILE A 47 21.31 9.87 -1.76
N TYR A 48 22.17 10.60 -2.47
CA TYR A 48 21.76 11.52 -3.53
C TYR A 48 21.10 10.79 -4.71
N SER A 49 21.68 9.68 -5.15
CA SER A 49 21.06 8.86 -6.20
C SER A 49 19.72 8.29 -5.72
N ARG A 50 19.65 7.75 -4.50
CA ARG A 50 18.39 7.25 -3.92
C ARG A 50 17.32 8.33 -3.87
N SER A 51 17.66 9.54 -3.42
CA SER A 51 16.71 10.65 -3.32
C SER A 51 16.19 11.11 -4.68
N HIS A 52 16.97 10.99 -5.75
CA HIS A 52 16.55 11.35 -7.10
C HIS A 52 15.80 10.24 -7.86
N PHE A 53 16.09 8.97 -7.59
CA PHE A 53 15.51 7.84 -8.32
C PHE A 53 14.33 7.16 -7.63
N VAL A 54 14.25 7.17 -6.30
CA VAL A 54 13.15 6.51 -5.57
C VAL A 54 11.89 7.36 -5.63
N LEU A 55 10.75 6.75 -6.00
CA LEU A 55 9.43 7.36 -5.88
C LEU A 55 8.83 6.95 -4.53
N SER A 56 8.46 7.93 -3.72
CA SER A 56 7.82 7.70 -2.43
C SER A 56 6.30 7.79 -2.54
N THR A 57 5.59 6.73 -2.16
CA THR A 57 4.12 6.68 -2.19
C THR A 57 3.48 7.73 -1.29
N SER A 58 4.04 7.98 -0.09
CA SER A 58 3.47 8.95 0.86
C SER A 58 3.48 10.39 0.34
N VAL A 59 4.54 10.81 -0.36
CA VAL A 59 4.61 12.16 -0.93
C VAL A 59 3.61 12.33 -2.06
N VAL A 60 3.45 11.31 -2.91
CA VAL A 60 2.45 11.32 -3.99
C VAL A 60 1.02 11.32 -3.41
N TYR A 61 0.78 10.54 -2.37
CA TYR A 61 -0.50 10.51 -1.67
C TYR A 61 -0.86 11.89 -1.09
N ASN A 62 0.04 12.50 -0.33
CA ASN A 62 -0.20 13.81 0.27
C ASN A 62 -0.45 14.89 -0.80
N ALA A 63 0.32 14.86 -1.89
CA ALA A 63 0.12 15.77 -3.01
C ALA A 63 -1.25 15.56 -3.68
N ALA A 64 -1.67 14.30 -3.87
CA ALA A 64 -2.98 13.97 -4.44
C ALA A 64 -4.13 14.43 -3.54
N VAL A 65 -4.06 14.15 -2.23
CA VAL A 65 -5.07 14.59 -1.25
C VAL A 65 -5.15 16.12 -1.20
N GLN A 66 -4.01 16.82 -1.19
CA GLN A 66 -3.97 18.28 -1.21
C GLN A 66 -4.64 18.85 -2.48
N GLN A 67 -4.40 18.26 -3.65
CA GLN A 67 -5.06 18.68 -4.88
C GLN A 67 -6.56 18.38 -4.89
N LEU A 68 -6.99 17.22 -4.38
CA LEU A 68 -8.40 16.85 -4.26
C LEU A 68 -9.16 17.84 -3.39
N SER A 69 -8.63 18.16 -2.20
CA SER A 69 -9.24 19.10 -1.27
C SER A 69 -9.27 20.54 -1.78
N ALA A 70 -8.30 20.91 -2.63
CA ALA A 70 -8.26 22.24 -3.26
C ALA A 70 -9.25 22.37 -4.43
N SER A 71 -9.62 21.28 -5.09
CA SER A 71 -10.45 21.31 -6.29
C SER A 71 -11.94 21.55 -6.00
N ALA A 72 -12.54 22.53 -6.67
CA ALA A 72 -13.96 22.86 -6.49
C ALA A 72 -14.89 21.74 -7.01
N ALA A 73 -14.54 21.14 -8.15
CA ALA A 73 -15.34 20.07 -8.77
C ALA A 73 -15.50 18.84 -7.86
N VAL A 74 -14.44 18.47 -7.13
CA VAL A 74 -14.52 17.34 -6.18
C VAL A 74 -15.33 17.72 -4.96
N ARG A 75 -15.20 18.95 -4.45
CA ARG A 75 -15.98 19.44 -3.31
C ARG A 75 -17.47 19.57 -3.61
N GLU A 76 -17.84 19.88 -4.84
CA GLU A 76 -19.23 19.94 -5.27
C GLU A 76 -19.88 18.55 -5.25
N VAL A 77 -19.13 17.52 -5.65
CA VAL A 77 -19.69 16.16 -5.78
C VAL A 77 -19.59 15.34 -4.49
N LEU A 78 -18.46 15.42 -3.77
CA LEU A 78 -18.24 14.67 -2.53
C LEU A 78 -18.74 15.44 -1.29
N GLY A 79 -18.83 16.78 -1.38
CA GLY A 79 -19.05 17.66 -0.25
C GLY A 79 -17.77 18.02 0.51
N THR A 80 -17.91 18.83 1.56
CA THR A 80 -16.80 19.24 2.45
C THR A 80 -17.07 18.80 3.88
N PRO A 81 -16.10 18.20 4.60
CA PRO A 81 -14.70 17.97 4.24
C PRO A 81 -14.46 16.73 3.35
N VAL A 82 -13.39 16.75 2.55
CA VAL A 82 -12.93 15.61 1.76
C VAL A 82 -11.88 14.86 2.58
N VAL A 83 -12.21 13.64 3.01
CA VAL A 83 -11.35 12.80 3.87
C VAL A 83 -10.87 11.61 3.06
N ALA A 84 -9.55 11.49 2.87
CA ALA A 84 -8.96 10.33 2.24
C ALA A 84 -8.74 9.20 3.28
N ARG A 85 -9.12 7.97 2.93
CA ARG A 85 -8.92 6.81 3.81
C ARG A 85 -7.46 6.39 3.87
N THR A 86 -7.06 5.82 5.00
CA THR A 86 -5.69 5.35 5.24
C THR A 86 -5.30 4.19 4.32
N VAL A 87 -6.28 3.36 3.95
CA VAL A 87 -6.06 2.20 3.09
C VAL A 87 -5.80 2.64 1.66
N ARG A 88 -4.65 2.25 1.13
CA ARG A 88 -4.17 2.61 -0.19
C ARG A 88 -3.43 1.45 -0.81
N VAL A 89 -3.61 1.26 -2.10
CA VAL A 89 -2.90 0.24 -2.87
C VAL A 89 -2.08 0.95 -3.93
N ALA A 90 -0.79 0.67 -3.93
CA ALA A 90 0.17 1.28 -4.84
C ALA A 90 0.97 0.20 -5.55
N SER A 91 1.14 0.40 -6.86
CA SER A 91 2.00 -0.41 -7.71
C SER A 91 3.05 0.48 -8.35
N LEU A 92 4.31 0.08 -8.21
CA LEU A 92 5.43 0.77 -8.83
C LEU A 92 5.78 0.03 -10.12
N SER A 93 5.52 0.68 -11.25
CA SER A 93 5.76 0.12 -12.58
C SER A 93 6.99 0.75 -13.22
N GLY A 94 7.86 -0.08 -13.77
CA GLY A 94 9.13 0.34 -14.36
C GLY A 94 10.23 0.51 -13.33
N GLY A 95 11.22 1.35 -13.64
CA GLY A 95 12.48 1.35 -12.91
C GLY A 95 13.36 0.18 -13.36
N GLY A 96 14.45 0.50 -14.05
CA GLY A 96 15.38 -0.50 -14.55
C GLY A 96 15.98 -0.16 -15.90
N LEU A 97 17.09 -0.82 -16.19
CA LEU A 97 17.76 -0.79 -17.49
C LEU A 97 17.13 -1.91 -18.32
N ARG A 98 16.43 -1.56 -19.40
CA ARG A 98 15.98 -2.54 -20.39
C ARG A 98 16.92 -2.49 -21.58
N LEU A 99 17.53 -3.61 -21.90
CA LEU A 99 18.21 -3.78 -23.19
C LEU A 99 17.14 -4.15 -24.21
N LYS A 100 16.91 -3.27 -25.18
CA LYS A 100 16.11 -3.57 -26.37
C LYS A 100 16.98 -3.24 -27.58
N ASP A 101 17.18 -4.22 -28.46
CA ASP A 101 17.97 -4.06 -29.69
C ASP A 101 19.39 -3.53 -29.45
N LEU A 102 20.10 -4.10 -28.46
CA LEU A 102 21.44 -3.67 -27.99
C LEU A 102 21.52 -2.22 -27.47
N ARG A 103 20.40 -1.49 -27.43
CA ARG A 103 20.33 -0.16 -26.81
C ARG A 103 19.83 -0.29 -25.38
N VAL A 104 20.65 0.19 -24.45
CA VAL A 104 20.27 0.31 -23.05
C VAL A 104 19.29 1.47 -22.90
N LYS A 105 18.01 1.17 -22.70
CA LYS A 105 16.97 2.17 -22.43
C LYS A 105 16.67 2.20 -20.94
N THR A 106 16.86 3.37 -20.33
CA THR A 106 16.45 3.63 -18.96
C THR A 106 14.94 3.84 -18.89
N CYS A 107 14.22 2.88 -18.29
CA CYS A 107 12.80 3.03 -18.04
C CYS A 107 12.58 3.84 -16.77
N LYS A 108 12.02 5.04 -16.91
CA LYS A 108 11.69 5.89 -15.76
C LYS A 108 10.59 5.21 -14.92
N PRO A 109 10.77 5.08 -13.60
CA PRO A 109 9.75 4.53 -12.71
C PRO A 109 8.49 5.39 -12.72
N ARG A 110 7.35 4.71 -12.63
CA ARG A 110 6.00 5.29 -12.55
C ARG A 110 5.28 4.67 -11.37
N LEU A 111 4.59 5.50 -10.60
CA LEU A 111 3.75 5.03 -9.50
C LEU A 111 2.31 5.11 -9.94
N THR A 112 1.61 4.00 -9.92
CA THR A 112 0.15 3.96 -10.06
C THR A 112 -0.43 3.61 -8.70
N MET A 113 -1.36 4.40 -8.21
CA MET A 113 -1.99 4.14 -6.93
C MET A 113 -3.49 4.38 -6.98
N ALA A 114 -4.21 3.63 -6.15
CA ALA A 114 -5.63 3.79 -5.93
C ALA A 114 -5.92 3.86 -4.42
N PHE A 115 -6.85 4.71 -4.03
CA PHE A 115 -7.30 4.85 -2.64
C PHE A 115 -8.71 5.41 -2.59
N GLU A 116 -9.39 5.18 -1.47
CA GLU A 116 -10.75 5.65 -1.24
C GLU A 116 -10.76 7.06 -0.67
N VAL A 117 -11.76 7.83 -1.09
CA VAL A 117 -12.06 9.16 -0.55
C VAL A 117 -13.51 9.19 -0.10
N ALA A 118 -13.76 9.74 1.08
CA ALA A 118 -15.08 9.91 1.65
C ALA A 118 -15.37 11.40 1.83
N GLY A 119 -16.55 11.82 1.42
CA GLY A 119 -17.13 13.11 1.77
C GLY A 119 -18.52 12.91 2.40
N PRO A 120 -19.11 13.97 2.95
CA PRO A 120 -20.41 13.89 3.61
C PRO A 120 -21.56 13.52 2.66
N GLN A 121 -21.43 13.84 1.36
CA GLN A 121 -22.48 13.54 0.38
C GLN A 121 -22.22 12.22 -0.33
N GLN A 122 -20.98 12.05 -0.83
CA GLN A 122 -20.61 10.88 -1.62
C GLN A 122 -19.21 10.37 -1.26
N SER A 123 -18.99 9.09 -1.51
CA SER A 123 -17.69 8.43 -1.46
C SER A 123 -17.22 8.15 -2.87
N GLY A 124 -15.91 8.01 -3.05
CA GLY A 124 -15.31 7.82 -4.35
C GLY A 124 -14.00 7.03 -4.27
N MET A 125 -13.58 6.54 -5.42
CA MET A 125 -12.28 5.91 -5.61
C MET A 125 -11.40 6.84 -6.42
N VAL A 126 -10.20 7.11 -5.92
CA VAL A 126 -9.22 7.95 -6.61
C VAL A 126 -8.22 7.06 -7.31
N ALA A 127 -7.95 7.35 -8.58
CA ALA A 127 -6.88 6.75 -9.36
C ALA A 127 -5.80 7.80 -9.66
N VAL A 128 -4.55 7.46 -9.37
CA VAL A 128 -3.41 8.37 -9.53
C VAL A 128 -2.30 7.69 -10.33
N GLU A 129 -1.75 8.38 -11.33
CA GLU A 129 -0.46 8.05 -11.95
C GLU A 129 0.52 9.19 -11.69
N ALA A 130 1.65 8.88 -11.07
CA ALA A 130 2.71 9.84 -10.78
C ALA A 130 4.04 9.42 -11.39
N ARG A 131 4.86 10.41 -11.73
CA ARG A 131 6.22 10.21 -12.23
C ARG A 131 7.18 11.18 -11.56
N LYS A 132 8.46 10.82 -11.52
CA LYS A 132 9.51 11.71 -11.03
C LYS A 132 10.18 12.43 -12.20
N LYS A 133 10.20 13.78 -12.14
CA LYS A 133 10.88 14.66 -13.11
C LYS A 133 11.84 15.57 -12.35
N ARG A 134 13.15 15.51 -12.66
CA ARG A 134 14.20 16.34 -12.05
C ARG A 134 14.13 16.39 -10.50
N GLY A 135 13.92 15.22 -9.87
CA GLY A 135 13.81 15.12 -8.40
C GLY A 135 12.42 15.47 -7.82
N ARG A 136 11.52 16.08 -8.59
CA ARG A 136 10.14 16.41 -8.16
C ARG A 136 9.14 15.33 -8.56
N HIS A 137 8.17 15.07 -7.70
CA HIS A 137 7.02 14.22 -8.00
C HIS A 137 6.01 15.03 -8.80
N VAL A 138 5.64 14.52 -9.97
CA VAL A 138 4.67 15.15 -10.87
C VAL A 138 3.53 14.18 -11.08
N LEU A 139 2.34 14.59 -10.68
CA LEU A 139 1.10 13.90 -10.97
C LEU A 139 0.85 14.03 -12.49
N THR A 140 0.66 12.89 -13.13
CA THR A 140 0.39 12.81 -14.59
C THR A 140 -1.09 12.52 -14.83
N MET A 141 -1.74 11.90 -13.86
CA MET A 141 -3.16 11.61 -13.87
C MET A 141 -3.69 11.65 -12.45
N LEU A 142 -4.81 12.32 -12.26
CA LEU A 142 -5.60 12.33 -11.04
C LEU A 142 -7.07 12.27 -11.45
N ALA A 143 -7.69 11.11 -11.25
CA ALA A 143 -9.09 10.86 -11.59
C ALA A 143 -9.86 10.40 -10.35
N VAL A 144 -11.09 10.87 -10.22
CA VAL A 144 -12.02 10.49 -9.15
C VAL A 144 -13.21 9.79 -9.79
N ASP A 145 -13.40 8.53 -9.42
CA ASP A 145 -14.59 7.74 -9.72
C ASP A 145 -15.56 7.88 -8.55
N VAL A 146 -16.62 8.66 -8.76
CA VAL A 146 -17.62 8.89 -7.71
C VAL A 146 -18.55 7.68 -7.62
N VAL A 147 -18.65 7.10 -6.43
CA VAL A 147 -19.56 5.99 -6.15
C VAL A 147 -20.81 6.60 -5.50
N PRO A 148 -21.96 6.61 -6.19
CA PRO A 148 -23.16 7.21 -5.62
C PRO A 148 -23.59 6.45 -4.36
N HIS A 149 -23.86 7.19 -3.28
CA HIS A 149 -24.40 6.63 -2.03
C HIS A 149 -25.72 5.91 -2.33
N GLY A 150 -25.80 4.62 -1.99
CA GLY A 150 -26.97 3.77 -2.22
C GLY A 150 -26.75 2.57 -3.16
N SER A 151 -25.53 2.33 -3.66
CA SER A 151 -25.25 1.11 -4.44
C SER A 151 -25.07 -0.16 -3.59
N LEU A 152 -25.00 -0.05 -2.26
CA LEU A 152 -24.96 -1.22 -1.36
C LEU A 152 -26.35 -1.75 -0.96
N ALA A 153 -27.44 -0.99 -1.21
CA ALA A 153 -28.79 -1.30 -0.70
C ALA A 153 -29.91 -1.16 -1.74
N ALA A 154 -29.63 -1.23 -3.05
CA ALA A 154 -30.65 -1.12 -4.08
C ALA A 154 -31.10 -2.50 -4.61
N PRO A 155 -32.43 -2.74 -4.79
CA PRO A 155 -32.98 -4.04 -5.16
C PRO A 155 -32.46 -4.58 -6.51
N PRO A 156 -32.39 -5.91 -6.67
CA PRO A 156 -31.65 -6.60 -7.74
C PRO A 156 -32.17 -6.38 -9.17
N HIS A 157 -33.32 -5.71 -9.35
CA HIS A 157 -33.99 -5.53 -10.65
C HIS A 157 -33.54 -4.27 -11.42
N ALA A 158 -32.73 -3.40 -10.81
CA ALA A 158 -32.22 -2.18 -11.45
C ALA A 158 -30.83 -2.35 -12.09
N LYS A 159 -30.32 -3.58 -12.26
CA LYS A 159 -28.94 -3.85 -12.71
C LYS A 159 -28.69 -3.57 -14.20
N GLN A 160 -29.68 -3.81 -15.07
CA GLN A 160 -29.48 -3.69 -16.54
C GLN A 160 -29.62 -2.27 -17.08
N LYS A 161 -30.56 -1.46 -16.54
CA LYS A 161 -30.71 -0.05 -16.97
C LYS A 161 -29.72 0.89 -16.28
N ARG A 162 -29.14 0.48 -15.14
CA ARG A 162 -28.03 1.19 -14.49
C ARG A 162 -26.71 0.95 -15.21
N GLN A 163 -26.40 -0.20 -15.78
CA GLN A 163 -25.09 -0.40 -16.45
C GLN A 163 -24.84 0.53 -17.65
N GLN A 164 -25.89 1.01 -18.33
CA GLN A 164 -25.75 2.02 -19.40
C GLN A 164 -25.74 3.47 -18.88
N LEU A 165 -26.22 3.70 -17.65
CA LEU A 165 -26.16 4.98 -16.92
C LEU A 165 -25.28 4.87 -15.66
N ALA A 166 -24.29 3.96 -15.69
CA ALA A 166 -23.28 3.71 -14.66
C ALA A 166 -21.91 4.11 -15.19
N GLY A 167 -21.87 5.18 -15.98
CA GLY A 167 -20.74 6.07 -15.89
C GLY A 167 -20.77 6.65 -14.49
N ALA A 168 -20.09 5.99 -13.53
CA ALA A 168 -19.63 6.66 -12.32
C ALA A 168 -19.08 8.00 -12.79
N ALA A 169 -19.70 9.11 -12.38
CA ALA A 169 -19.33 10.43 -12.88
C ALA A 169 -17.85 10.62 -12.58
N ARG A 170 -17.02 10.51 -13.62
CA ARG A 170 -15.56 10.46 -13.50
C ARG A 170 -15.04 11.86 -13.69
N LEU A 171 -14.46 12.40 -12.65
CA LEU A 171 -13.83 13.72 -12.69
C LEU A 171 -12.33 13.54 -12.93
N PHE A 172 -11.83 14.18 -13.97
CA PHE A 172 -10.40 14.25 -14.24
C PHE A 172 -9.88 15.62 -13.78
N LEU A 173 -9.09 15.64 -12.71
CA LEU A 173 -8.42 16.85 -12.25
C LEU A 173 -7.13 17.10 -13.02
N GLU A 174 -6.38 16.03 -13.26
CA GLU A 174 -5.18 16.05 -14.09
C GLU A 174 -5.18 14.84 -15.04
N GLY A 175 -4.66 15.04 -16.25
CA GLY A 175 -4.59 14.01 -17.28
C GLY A 175 -5.82 13.97 -18.19
N ASN A 176 -6.01 12.85 -18.88
CA ASN A 176 -7.12 12.65 -19.80
C ASN A 176 -7.62 11.20 -19.75
N GLU A 177 -8.78 10.96 -20.35
CA GLU A 177 -9.40 9.63 -20.40
C GLU A 177 -8.50 8.60 -21.09
N LYS A 178 -7.77 8.98 -22.15
CA LYS A 178 -6.83 8.07 -22.84
C LYS A 178 -5.74 7.52 -21.91
N LEU A 179 -5.21 8.36 -21.02
CA LEU A 179 -4.22 7.95 -20.02
C LEU A 179 -4.84 7.01 -18.99
N TYR A 180 -6.09 7.28 -18.58
CA TYR A 180 -6.83 6.44 -17.66
C TYR A 180 -7.17 5.07 -18.25
N SER A 181 -7.66 4.99 -19.49
CA SER A 181 -7.94 3.70 -20.15
C SER A 181 -6.68 2.84 -20.27
N ARG A 182 -5.51 3.46 -20.47
CA ARG A 182 -4.22 2.74 -20.50
C ARG A 182 -3.86 2.14 -19.14
N THR A 183 -4.15 2.83 -18.05
CA THR A 183 -3.84 2.34 -16.68
C THR A 183 -4.96 1.50 -16.09
N GLN A 184 -6.15 1.49 -16.68
CA GLN A 184 -7.31 0.77 -16.20
C GLN A 184 -7.06 -0.70 -15.87
N PRO A 185 -6.33 -1.50 -16.67
CA PRO A 185 -6.07 -2.90 -16.33
C PRO A 185 -5.29 -3.05 -15.03
N LEU A 186 -4.33 -2.14 -14.79
CA LEU A 186 -3.59 -2.11 -13.53
C LEU A 186 -4.48 -1.62 -12.39
N LEU A 187 -5.27 -0.57 -12.61
CA LEU A 187 -6.17 -0.03 -11.60
C LEU A 187 -7.23 -1.06 -11.16
N GLU A 188 -7.77 -1.87 -12.07
CA GLU A 188 -8.74 -2.89 -11.73
C GLU A 188 -8.12 -3.98 -10.84
N SER A 189 -6.87 -4.36 -11.12
CA SER A 189 -6.11 -5.25 -10.24
C SER A 189 -5.82 -4.64 -8.86
N LEU A 190 -5.73 -3.31 -8.73
CA LEU A 190 -5.53 -2.64 -7.44
C LEU A 190 -6.85 -2.38 -6.72
N ARG A 191 -7.98 -2.35 -7.42
CA ARG A 191 -9.31 -2.14 -6.83
C ARG A 191 -9.82 -3.36 -6.06
N SER A 192 -9.55 -4.57 -6.53
CA SER A 192 -10.00 -5.79 -5.83
C SER A 192 -9.46 -5.90 -4.39
N PRO A 193 -8.16 -5.70 -4.11
CA PRO A 193 -7.68 -5.72 -2.72
C PRO A 193 -8.23 -4.55 -1.90
N LEU A 194 -8.44 -3.37 -2.51
CA LEU A 194 -9.02 -2.21 -1.82
C LEU A 194 -10.43 -2.50 -1.31
N LYS A 195 -11.31 -3.04 -2.17
CA LYS A 195 -12.68 -3.41 -1.78
C LYS A 195 -12.68 -4.40 -0.62
N HIS A 196 -11.86 -5.45 -0.73
CA HIS A 196 -11.78 -6.45 0.33
C HIS A 196 -11.33 -5.84 1.67
N SER A 197 -10.30 -4.99 1.65
CA SER A 197 -9.86 -4.31 2.88
C SER A 197 -10.88 -3.32 3.43
N ALA A 198 -11.62 -2.62 2.57
CA ALA A 198 -12.66 -1.67 2.98
C ALA A 198 -13.87 -2.40 3.60
N ASP A 199 -14.26 -3.54 3.03
CA ASP A 199 -15.35 -4.38 3.54
C ASP A 199 -15.00 -4.94 4.93
N MET A 200 -13.78 -5.45 5.11
CA MET A 200 -13.31 -5.94 6.41
C MET A 200 -13.26 -4.81 7.45
N GLN A 201 -12.76 -3.63 7.07
CA GLN A 201 -12.73 -2.48 7.98
C GLN A 201 -14.15 -2.09 8.44
N ALA A 202 -15.12 -2.07 7.53
CA ALA A 202 -16.51 -1.76 7.89
C ALA A 202 -17.19 -2.84 8.75
N VAL A 203 -16.69 -4.08 8.71
CA VAL A 203 -17.12 -5.13 9.64
C VAL A 203 -16.56 -4.86 11.03
N TYR A 204 -15.25 -4.59 11.14
CA TYR A 204 -14.61 -4.27 12.42
C TYR A 204 -15.19 -3.01 13.06
N ASP A 205 -15.36 -1.93 12.28
CA ASP A 205 -15.96 -0.69 12.79
C ASP A 205 -17.38 -0.95 13.35
N ARG A 206 -18.16 -1.86 12.75
CA ARG A 206 -19.49 -2.24 13.25
C ARG A 206 -19.42 -3.12 14.50
N GLU A 207 -18.46 -4.04 14.57
CA GLU A 207 -18.23 -4.87 15.76
C GLU A 207 -17.81 -4.01 16.95
N ASP A 208 -16.90 -3.06 16.74
CA ASP A 208 -16.45 -2.09 17.75
C ASP A 208 -17.62 -1.21 18.24
N GLU A 209 -18.47 -0.71 17.33
CA GLU A 209 -19.68 0.06 17.70
C GLU A 209 -20.65 -0.76 18.56
N GLN A 210 -20.81 -2.05 18.26
CA GLN A 210 -21.65 -2.95 19.04
C GLN A 210 -21.06 -3.23 20.43
N GLU A 211 -19.74 -3.42 20.52
CA GLU A 211 -19.05 -3.60 21.80
C GLU A 211 -19.16 -2.34 22.67
N ASP A 212 -18.93 -1.16 22.09
CA ASP A 212 -19.11 0.14 22.77
C ASP A 212 -20.55 0.33 23.28
N GLU A 213 -21.56 -0.09 22.52
CA GLU A 213 -22.97 -0.02 22.93
C GLU A 213 -23.26 -1.01 24.06
N LEU A 214 -22.73 -2.23 23.99
CA LEU A 214 -22.84 -3.22 25.05
C LEU A 214 -22.17 -2.73 26.34
N ASP A 215 -20.99 -2.10 26.25
CA ASP A 215 -20.27 -1.53 27.40
C ASP A 215 -21.00 -0.32 27.99
N ARG A 216 -21.63 0.53 27.16
CA ARG A 216 -22.47 1.63 27.65
C ARG A 216 -23.74 1.14 28.34
N LEU A 217 -24.35 0.06 27.83
CA LEU A 217 -25.53 -0.58 28.42
C LEU A 217 -25.16 -1.40 29.67
N ALA A 218 -23.93 -1.90 29.75
CA ALA A 218 -23.32 -2.45 30.95
C ALA A 218 -22.95 -1.31 31.91
N VAL A 219 -23.97 -0.59 32.39
CA VAL A 219 -23.87 0.33 33.54
C VAL A 219 -23.12 -0.39 34.66
N PRO A 220 -22.11 0.21 35.31
CA PRO A 220 -21.46 -0.42 36.45
C PRO A 220 -22.56 -0.74 37.45
N VAL A 221 -22.71 -2.02 37.78
CA VAL A 221 -23.50 -2.43 38.94
C VAL A 221 -22.93 -1.65 40.11
N SER A 222 -23.61 -0.58 40.49
CA SER A 222 -23.37 0.14 41.73
C SER A 222 -23.51 -0.91 42.82
N SER A 223 -22.37 -1.37 43.32
CA SER A 223 -22.27 -2.23 44.48
C SER A 223 -22.65 -1.40 45.71
N ASP A 224 -23.91 -1.04 45.79
CA ASP A 224 -24.51 -0.43 46.96
C ASP A 224 -25.60 -1.38 47.43
N GLY A 225 -25.34 -2.05 48.55
CA GLY A 225 -26.28 -2.96 49.18
C GLY A 225 -25.69 -4.30 49.59
N SER A 226 -25.48 -4.42 50.90
CA SER A 226 -25.50 -5.68 51.67
C SER A 226 -24.17 -6.42 51.85
N ARG A 227 -23.38 -5.90 52.80
CA ARG A 227 -22.57 -6.74 53.69
C ARG A 227 -23.50 -7.68 54.46
N ALA A 228 -23.68 -8.89 53.97
CA ALA A 228 -24.16 -10.00 54.79
C ALA A 228 -23.56 -11.33 54.29
N GLY A 229 -22.56 -11.79 55.03
CA GLY A 229 -22.25 -13.21 55.29
C GLY A 229 -22.06 -14.14 54.09
N GLY A 230 -20.81 -14.51 53.80
CA GLY A 230 -20.55 -15.68 52.97
C GLY A 230 -19.14 -15.73 52.38
N ALA A 231 -18.13 -15.87 53.25
CA ALA A 231 -16.77 -16.11 52.81
C ALA A 231 -16.69 -17.42 51.99
N ARG A 232 -16.48 -17.31 50.67
CA ARG A 232 -15.91 -18.37 49.85
C ARG A 232 -14.64 -17.85 49.23
N ASN A 233 -13.53 -18.25 49.85
CA ASN A 233 -12.18 -17.95 49.44
C ASN A 233 -11.88 -18.70 48.13
N ILE A 234 -12.15 -18.07 46.98
CA ILE A 234 -11.72 -18.59 45.68
C ILE A 234 -10.32 -18.02 45.45
N THR A 235 -9.32 -18.82 45.78
CA THR A 235 -7.90 -18.48 45.67
C THR A 235 -7.56 -18.14 44.21
N LEU A 236 -6.95 -16.97 43.99
CA LEU A 236 -6.48 -16.46 42.69
C LEU A 236 -5.56 -17.43 41.92
N GLN A 237 -4.99 -18.46 42.57
CA GLN A 237 -4.25 -19.54 41.91
C GLN A 237 -5.12 -20.45 41.03
N GLY A 238 -6.42 -20.62 41.32
CA GLY A 238 -7.29 -21.50 40.56
C GLY A 238 -7.60 -20.97 39.15
N LEU A 239 -7.81 -19.66 39.03
CA LEU A 239 -8.20 -18.99 37.79
C LEU A 239 -7.01 -18.81 36.83
N LEU A 240 -5.80 -18.60 37.35
CA LEU A 240 -4.59 -18.52 36.52
C LEU A 240 -4.16 -19.88 35.93
N SER A 241 -4.57 -21.00 36.54
CA SER A 241 -4.26 -22.33 35.97
C SER A 241 -5.13 -22.67 34.76
N GLN A 242 -6.40 -22.26 34.73
CA GLN A 242 -7.30 -22.52 33.61
C GLN A 242 -7.01 -21.64 32.38
N ALA A 243 -6.53 -20.41 32.57
CA ALA A 243 -6.14 -19.53 31.45
C ALA A 243 -4.90 -20.05 30.69
N SER A 244 -3.97 -20.72 31.39
CA SER A 244 -2.74 -21.26 30.77
C SER A 244 -2.95 -22.55 29.96
N ALA A 245 -4.08 -23.24 30.15
CA ALA A 245 -4.41 -24.48 29.45
C ALA A 245 -5.13 -24.20 28.11
N ALA A 246 -5.94 -23.13 28.04
CA ALA A 246 -6.59 -22.70 26.80
C ALA A 246 -5.61 -22.05 25.81
N GLY A 247 -4.66 -21.24 26.30
CA GLY A 247 -3.66 -20.56 25.46
C GLY A 247 -2.69 -21.52 24.74
N ARG A 248 -2.34 -22.66 25.36
CA ARG A 248 -1.42 -23.65 24.76
C ARG A 248 -2.02 -24.44 23.60
N LYS A 249 -3.34 -24.66 23.58
CA LYS A 249 -4.01 -25.38 22.48
C LYS A 249 -4.17 -24.51 21.22
N VAL A 250 -4.31 -23.19 21.37
CA VAL A 250 -4.44 -22.27 20.25
C VAL A 250 -3.08 -22.03 19.57
N TRP A 251 -2.00 -21.94 20.34
CA TRP A 251 -0.66 -21.68 19.80
C TRP A 251 -0.09 -22.87 18.99
N GLY A 252 -0.40 -24.12 19.39
CA GLY A 252 0.02 -25.31 18.64
C GLY A 252 -0.66 -25.50 17.28
N ARG A 253 -1.78 -24.80 17.02
CA ARG A 253 -2.50 -24.87 15.73
C ARG A 253 -1.89 -23.97 14.66
N TRP A 254 -1.12 -22.95 15.05
CA TRP A 254 -0.48 -21.99 14.14
C TRP A 254 0.91 -22.40 13.65
N GLN A 255 1.54 -23.41 14.25
CA GLN A 255 2.88 -23.90 13.87
C GLN A 255 2.88 -25.04 12.83
N ARG A 256 1.71 -25.43 12.30
CA ARG A 256 1.65 -26.40 11.21
C ARG A 256 1.81 -25.67 9.88
N PRO A 257 2.87 -25.92 9.08
CA PRO A 257 2.91 -25.44 7.71
C PRO A 257 1.72 -26.03 6.94
N PRO A 258 1.12 -25.29 5.98
CA PRO A 258 0.05 -25.83 5.15
C PRO A 258 0.58 -27.07 4.42
N ALA A 259 -0.16 -28.18 4.53
CA ALA A 259 0.13 -29.40 3.82
C ALA A 259 0.25 -29.08 2.33
N ARG A 260 1.35 -29.51 1.69
CA ARG A 260 1.48 -29.48 0.23
C ARG A 260 0.31 -30.25 -0.35
N GLU A 261 -0.57 -29.56 -1.07
CA GLU A 261 -1.47 -30.18 -2.03
C GLU A 261 -0.63 -31.05 -2.95
N GLN A 262 -0.86 -32.36 -2.88
CA GLN A 262 -0.31 -33.31 -3.81
C GLN A 262 -0.84 -32.94 -5.20
N GLU A 263 0.08 -32.66 -6.13
CA GLU A 263 -0.16 -32.69 -7.57
C GLU A 263 -0.86 -34.01 -7.92
N GLN A 264 -2.17 -33.95 -8.15
CA GLN A 264 -2.87 -34.97 -8.91
C GLN A 264 -2.49 -34.80 -10.38
N SER A 265 -1.37 -35.42 -10.76
CA SER A 265 -1.02 -35.68 -12.14
C SER A 265 -2.06 -36.64 -12.74
N SER A 266 -3.04 -36.10 -13.45
CA SER A 266 -3.89 -36.91 -14.32
C SER A 266 -3.11 -37.31 -15.58
N PRO A 267 -3.12 -38.60 -15.98
CA PRO A 267 -2.41 -39.04 -17.17
C PRO A 267 -3.09 -38.50 -18.44
N VAL A 268 -2.33 -37.73 -19.22
CA VAL A 268 -2.70 -37.27 -20.57
C VAL A 268 -2.76 -38.47 -21.51
N LYS A 269 -3.95 -38.75 -22.05
CA LYS A 269 -4.20 -39.74 -23.09
C LYS A 269 -3.68 -39.20 -24.43
N PRO A 270 -2.83 -39.93 -25.19
CA PRO A 270 -2.34 -39.44 -26.47
C PRO A 270 -3.48 -39.41 -27.52
N PRO A 271 -3.44 -38.47 -28.48
CA PRO A 271 -4.43 -38.40 -29.55
C PRO A 271 -4.32 -39.60 -30.48
N ARG A 272 -5.46 -40.24 -30.77
CA ARG A 272 -5.61 -41.20 -31.86
C ARG A 272 -5.36 -40.47 -33.18
N ALA A 273 -4.41 -40.97 -33.96
CA ALA A 273 -4.31 -40.65 -35.37
C ALA A 273 -5.55 -41.20 -36.08
N SER A 274 -6.24 -40.34 -36.84
CA SER A 274 -7.17 -40.74 -37.89
C SER A 274 -6.54 -40.39 -39.23
N THR A 275 -6.31 -41.43 -40.02
CA THR A 275 -6.30 -41.44 -41.48
C THR A 275 -7.55 -40.78 -42.06
#